data_AF-A0A9Q3ESX9-F1
#
_entry.id   AF-A0A9Q3ESX9-F1
#
_cell.length_a   1.000
_cell.length_b   1.000
_cell.length_c   1.000
_cell.angle_alpha   90.00
_cell.angle_beta   90.00
_cell.angle_gamma   90.00
#
_symmetry.space_group_name_H-M   'P 1'
#
loop_
_entity.id
_entity.type
_entity.pdbx_description
1 polymer ?
#
loop_
_entity_poly.entity_id
_entity_poly.type
_entity_poly.pdbx_seq_one_letter_code
_entity_poly.pdbx_strand_id
1 'polypeptide(L)'
;MILGTKLSFSTDYHLQTDELEEIMIQILEKIIRRICAYGLELKASDSFTHDRCTIIPPLELAYKTSIHAPTGKNAALLKKE
;
A
#
# COMPACT_ATOMS: atom_id res chain seq x y z
N MET A 1 15.62 2.75 -19.70
CA MET A 1 14.97 4.08 -19.65
C MET A 1 15.26 4.66 -18.27
N ILE A 2 16.30 5.49 -18.15
CA ILE A 2 16.49 6.31 -16.94
C ILE A 2 15.79 7.62 -17.27
N LEU A 3 14.53 7.73 -16.87
CA LEU A 3 13.79 8.99 -16.97
C LEU A 3 14.53 9.99 -16.08
N GLY A 4 14.77 11.22 -16.55
CA GLY A 4 15.56 12.27 -15.88
C GLY A 4 14.90 12.81 -14.60
N THR A 5 14.47 11.92 -13.70
CA THR A 5 13.75 12.21 -12.48
C THR A 5 14.73 12.73 -11.44
N LYS A 6 14.45 13.92 -10.90
CA LYS A 6 15.20 14.47 -9.78
C LYS A 6 14.93 13.62 -8.54
N LEU A 7 15.99 13.02 -7.99
CA LEU A 7 15.91 12.30 -6.72
C LEU A 7 15.93 13.31 -5.57
N SER A 8 14.96 13.20 -4.67
CA SER A 8 14.92 13.95 -3.41
C SER A 8 15.12 12.95 -2.28
N PHE A 9 16.04 13.26 -1.37
CA PHE A 9 16.31 12.45 -0.18
C PHE A 9 15.79 13.19 1.04
N SER A 10 15.22 12.44 1.97
CA SER A 10 14.77 12.97 3.24
C SER A 10 15.98 13.30 4.12
N THR A 11 15.88 14.39 4.86
CA THR A 11 16.88 14.73 5.90
C THR A 11 16.83 13.67 7.00
N ASP A 12 17.99 13.15 7.39
CA ASP A 12 18.13 12.10 8.40
C ASP A 12 17.27 12.39 9.65
N TYR A 13 16.43 11.42 10.02
CA TYR A 13 15.56 11.44 11.21
C TYR A 13 14.46 12.53 11.27
N HIS A 14 14.15 13.22 10.16
CA HIS A 14 13.06 14.21 10.15
C HIS A 14 11.77 13.62 9.58
N LEU A 15 10.89 13.16 10.48
CA LEU A 15 9.62 12.50 10.15
C LEU A 15 8.71 13.35 9.23
N GLN A 16 8.73 14.69 9.38
CA GLN A 16 7.83 15.61 8.67
C GLN A 16 7.92 15.57 7.15
N THR A 17 9.07 15.20 6.58
CA THR A 17 9.24 15.14 5.12
C THR A 17 8.56 13.91 4.52
N ASP A 18 8.45 12.81 5.28
CA ASP A 18 7.93 11.51 4.84
C ASP A 18 6.65 11.08 5.57
N GLU A 19 6.06 11.97 6.38
CA GLU A 19 4.94 11.67 7.26
C GLU A 19 3.74 11.05 6.53
N LEU A 20 3.45 11.50 5.30
CA LEU A 20 2.38 10.95 4.48
C LEU A 20 2.70 9.56 3.93
N GLU A 21 3.97 9.33 3.56
CA GLU A 21 4.42 8.02 3.08
C GLU A 21 4.41 7.00 4.22
N GLU A 22 4.84 7.41 5.41
CA GLU A 22 4.83 6.61 6.62
C GLU A 22 3.39 6.21 7.03
N ILE A 23 2.45 7.16 6.97
CA ILE A 23 1.02 6.86 7.20
C ILE A 23 0.50 5.85 6.16
N MET A 24 0.88 6.01 4.89
CA MET A 24 0.48 5.07 3.83
C MET A 24 1.05 3.67 4.10
N ILE A 25 2.33 3.58 4.46
CA ILE A 25 2.99 2.31 4.82
C ILE A 25 2.23 1.64 5.96
N GLN A 26 1.91 2.36 7.04
CA GLN A 26 1.17 1.82 8.18
C GLN A 26 -0.26 1.35 7.82
N ILE A 27 -0.94 2.05 6.91
CA ILE A 27 -2.26 1.63 6.43
C ILE A 27 -2.15 0.33 5.63
N LEU A 28 -1.18 0.24 4.71
CA LEU A 28 -0.94 -0.97 3.92
C LEU A 28 -0.58 -2.17 4.82
N GLU A 29 0.29 -1.97 5.80
CA GLU A 29 0.62 -2.99 6.79
C GLU A 29 -0.60 -3.46 7.59
N LYS A 30 -1.47 -2.54 8.01
CA LYS A 30 -2.71 -2.89 8.71
C LYS A 30 -3.64 -3.73 7.84
N ILE A 31 -3.79 -3.41 6.56
CA ILE A 31 -4.63 -4.19 5.63
C ILE A 31 -4.02 -5.59 5.41
N ILE A 32 -2.72 -5.69 5.19
CA ILE A 32 -2.02 -6.99 5.06
C ILE A 32 -2.20 -7.83 6.32
N ARG A 33 -1.98 -7.24 7.51
CA ARG A 33 -2.16 -7.93 8.79
C ARG A 33 -3.59 -8.44 8.95
N ARG A 34 -4.57 -7.66 8.50
CA ARG A 34 -5.99 -8.07 8.47
C ARG A 34 -6.17 -9.26 7.53
N ILE A 35 -5.75 -9.17 6.27
CA ILE A 35 -5.89 -10.27 5.28
C ILE A 35 -5.26 -11.58 5.79
N CYS A 36 -4.06 -11.50 6.37
CA CYS A 36 -3.38 -12.65 6.97
C CYS A 36 -4.12 -13.22 8.18
N ALA A 37 -4.67 -12.36 9.06
CA ALA A 37 -5.38 -12.79 10.26
C ALA A 37 -6.76 -13.39 9.98
N TYR A 38 -7.45 -12.93 8.92
CA TYR A 38 -8.77 -13.47 8.53
C TYR A 38 -8.68 -14.77 7.75
N GLY A 39 -7.46 -15.30 7.53
CA GLY A 39 -7.28 -16.56 6.84
C GLY A 39 -7.91 -16.49 5.45
N LEU A 40 -7.42 -15.57 4.61
CA LEU A 40 -7.59 -15.77 3.17
C LEU A 40 -6.80 -17.04 2.84
N GLU A 41 -7.46 -18.20 2.99
CA GLU A 41 -7.01 -19.48 2.46
C GLU A 41 -7.05 -19.35 0.94
N LEU A 42 -6.08 -18.62 0.39
CA LEU A 42 -5.68 -18.78 -0.99
C LEU A 42 -5.11 -20.21 -1.06
N LYS A 43 -6.01 -21.17 -1.25
CA LYS A 43 -5.70 -22.58 -1.49
C LYS A 43 -4.94 -22.66 -2.81
N ALA A 44 -3.65 -22.31 -2.78
CA ALA A 44 -2.69 -22.95 -3.65
C ALA A 44 -2.44 -24.31 -3.02
N SER A 45 -2.70 -25.37 -3.78
CA SER A 45 -2.61 -26.79 -3.37
C SER A 45 -1.22 -27.23 -2.90
N ASP A 46 -0.25 -26.32 -2.86
CA ASP A 46 1.15 -26.65 -2.78
C ASP A 46 1.70 -25.92 -1.56
N SER A 47 1.77 -26.69 -0.48
CA SER A 47 2.43 -26.38 0.77
C SER A 47 3.72 -25.59 0.53
N PHE A 48 3.82 -24.43 1.18
CA PHE A 48 5.02 -23.60 1.30
C PHE A 48 5.23 -22.52 0.22
N THR A 49 4.32 -21.55 0.10
CA THR A 49 4.69 -20.18 -0.26
C THR A 49 3.69 -19.17 0.31
N HIS A 50 4.18 -18.25 1.14
CA HIS A 50 3.53 -16.97 1.35
C HIS A 50 3.58 -16.21 0.01
N ASP A 51 2.62 -16.46 -0.88
CA ASP A 51 2.58 -15.80 -2.18
C ASP A 51 2.12 -14.35 -2.02
N ARG A 52 3.02 -13.50 -1.51
CA ARG A 52 2.83 -12.05 -1.36
C ARG A 52 2.43 -11.42 -2.69
N CYS A 53 2.86 -11.99 -3.82
CA CYS A 53 2.51 -11.52 -5.15
C CYS A 53 1.02 -11.70 -5.46
N THR A 54 0.36 -12.72 -4.91
CA THR A 54 -1.10 -12.88 -5.05
C THR A 54 -1.88 -11.89 -4.16
N ILE A 55 -1.30 -11.41 -3.05
CA ILE A 55 -1.96 -10.44 -2.16
C ILE A 55 -1.84 -9.00 -2.67
N ILE A 56 -0.78 -8.67 -3.42
CA ILE A 56 -0.53 -7.29 -3.88
C ILE A 56 -1.67 -6.75 -4.77
N PRO A 57 -2.15 -7.44 -5.83
CA PRO A 57 -3.24 -6.92 -6.67
C PRO A 57 -4.54 -6.62 -5.90
N PRO A 58 -5.09 -7.53 -5.07
CA PRO A 58 -6.30 -7.23 -4.30
C PRO A 58 -6.06 -6.15 -3.23
N LEU A 59 -4.86 -6.07 -2.64
CA LEU A 59 -4.48 -5.01 -1.70
C LEU A 59 -4.48 -3.64 -2.39
N GLU A 60 -3.86 -3.53 -3.56
CA GLU A 60 -3.79 -2.29 -4.33
C GLU A 60 -5.20 -1.82 -4.73
N LEU A 61 -6.06 -2.75 -5.16
CA LEU A 61 -7.45 -2.45 -5.47
C LEU A 61 -8.20 -1.95 -4.24
N ALA A 62 -8.13 -2.67 -3.12
CA ALA A 62 -8.81 -2.30 -1.88
C ALA A 62 -8.39 -0.92 -1.38
N TYR A 63 -7.09 -0.61 -1.44
CA TYR A 63 -6.57 0.71 -1.10
C TYR A 63 -7.11 1.79 -2.04
N LYS A 64 -7.03 1.59 -3.36
CA LYS A 64 -7.50 2.55 -4.37
C LYS A 64 -8.99 2.87 -4.30
N THR A 65 -9.81 1.90 -3.93
CA THR A 65 -11.28 2.05 -3.87
C THR A 65 -11.79 2.53 -2.52
N SER A 66 -10.98 2.44 -1.46
CA SER A 66 -11.36 2.87 -0.11
C SER A 66 -11.42 4.38 -0.01
N ILE A 67 -12.41 4.90 0.72
CA ILE A 67 -12.54 6.32 1.02
C ILE A 67 -11.56 6.66 2.15
N HIS A 68 -10.63 7.58 1.90
CA HIS A 68 -9.69 8.01 2.92
C HIS A 68 -10.32 9.12 3.76
N ALA A 69 -10.35 8.94 5.08
CA ALA A 69 -10.96 9.88 6.01
C ALA A 69 -10.50 11.35 5.84
N PRO A 70 -9.20 11.65 5.57
CA PRO A 70 -8.75 13.03 5.40
C PRO A 70 -9.31 13.72 4.15
N THR A 71 -9.55 12.98 3.06
CA THR A 71 -9.94 13.56 1.76
C THR A 71 -11.40 13.31 1.41
N GLY A 72 -12.09 12.39 2.10
CA GLY A 72 -13.47 12.00 1.79
C GLY A 72 -13.64 11.36 0.41
N LYS A 73 -12.54 11.08 -0.28
CA LYS A 73 -12.48 10.52 -1.64
C LYS A 73 -11.59 9.28 -1.63
N ASN A 74 -11.74 8.44 -2.64
CA ASN A 74 -10.82 7.31 -2.82
C ASN A 74 -9.55 7.75 -3.58
N ALA A 75 -8.45 7.02 -3.39
CA ALA A 75 -7.17 7.39 -4.02
C ALA A 75 -7.21 7.35 -5.56
N ALA A 76 -8.11 6.55 -6.15
CA ALA A 76 -8.29 6.49 -7.60
C ALA A 76 -8.87 7.80 -8.20
N LEU A 77 -9.71 8.51 -7.45
CA LEU A 77 -10.32 9.77 -7.89
C LEU A 77 -9.37 10.98 -7.73
N LEU A 78 -8.33 10.88 -6.90
CA LEU A 78 -7.36 11.95 -6.66
C LEU A 78 -6.25 12.01 -7.71
N LYS A 79 -6.05 10.96 -8.51
CA LYS A 79 -5.01 10.90 -9.57
C LYS A 79 -5.47 11.43 -10.94
N LYS A 80 -6.65 12.05 -11.01
CA LYS A 80 -7.33 12.41 -12.27
C LYS A 80 -7.30 13.91 -12.63
N GLU A 81 -6.51 14.71 -11.92
CA GLU A 81 -6.33 16.14 -12.18
C GLU A 81 -4.91 16.45 -12.67
#